data_AF-A0AAU4APG7-F1
#
_entry.id   AF-A0AAU4APG7-F1
#
_cell.length_a   1.000
_cell.length_b   1.000
_cell.length_c   1.000
_cell.angle_alpha   90.00
_cell.angle_beta   90.00
_cell.angle_gamma   90.00
#
_symmetry.space_group_name_H-M   'P 1'
#
loop_
_entity.id
_entity.type
_entity.pdbx_description
1 polymer ?
#
loop_
_entity_poly.entity_id
_entity_poly.type
_entity_poly.pdbx_seq_one_letter_code
_entity_poly.pdbx_strand_id
1 'polypeptide(L)'
;MAGHDGPTTAGAGVPAARRRAWRRGDLEPQPFPDVPAAAAADPAVQRETLAGLRAWAEQDTEAAIDWYLRDKRLKRVGSRLLQGLAITFAVAGTAVPLGTAAYGGSGQGWGYVLLAVAAGCKGFDHFFGVSAGWMRDIVVAHALRTELNAVRLEWATDVLRAGPGADVPGRLLEPAEVERQLALIHRLSGAVRGYVDGETADWQAEFSSSTLQLHGGQGTLPGVDR
;
A
#
# COMPACT_ATOMS: atom_id res chain seq x y z
N MET A 1 -26.50 13.67 65.53
CA MET A 1 -26.76 14.29 64.22
C MET A 1 -26.03 13.47 63.18
N ALA A 2 -26.79 12.93 62.22
CA ALA A 2 -26.32 12.05 61.15
C ALA A 2 -25.38 12.79 60.19
N GLY A 3 -24.40 12.06 59.65
CA GLY A 3 -23.32 12.60 58.85
C GLY A 3 -23.61 12.74 57.36
N HIS A 4 -22.61 13.27 56.65
CA HIS A 4 -22.27 12.90 55.28
C HIS A 4 -20.84 13.35 54.97
N ASP A 5 -19.92 12.40 54.98
CA ASP A 5 -18.69 12.46 54.19
C ASP A 5 -19.08 12.30 52.71
N GLY A 6 -18.70 13.26 51.88
CA GLY A 6 -18.78 13.15 50.43
C GLY A 6 -17.39 13.38 49.83
N PRO A 7 -16.70 12.34 49.32
CA PRO A 7 -15.51 12.56 48.52
C PRO A 7 -15.92 13.17 47.18
N THR A 8 -15.41 14.37 46.90
CA THR A 8 -15.49 14.99 45.57
C THR A 8 -14.69 14.11 44.62
N THR A 9 -15.39 13.37 43.76
CA THR A 9 -14.81 12.58 42.68
C THR A 9 -14.10 13.51 41.71
N ALA A 10 -12.78 13.53 41.79
CA ALA A 10 -11.92 14.07 40.74
C ALA A 10 -12.20 13.26 39.47
N GLY A 11 -12.81 13.92 38.48
CA GLY A 11 -13.04 13.35 37.16
C GLY A 11 -11.71 12.91 36.56
N ALA A 12 -11.52 11.59 36.48
CA ALA A 12 -10.46 10.98 35.71
C ALA A 12 -10.72 11.29 34.23
N GLY A 13 -10.06 12.33 33.73
CA GLY A 13 -10.00 12.63 32.31
C GLY A 13 -9.42 11.43 31.57
N VAL A 14 -10.23 10.81 30.74
CA VAL A 14 -9.80 9.83 29.73
C VAL A 14 -8.64 10.47 28.95
N PRO A 15 -7.44 9.85 28.88
CA PRO A 15 -6.39 10.37 28.03
C PRO A 15 -6.89 10.28 26.59
N ALA A 16 -7.21 11.43 26.01
CA ALA A 16 -7.52 11.56 24.60
C ALA A 16 -6.40 10.89 23.81
N ALA A 17 -6.72 9.73 23.21
CA ALA A 17 -5.85 9.01 22.31
C ALA A 17 -5.36 10.01 21.27
N ARG A 18 -4.10 10.40 21.39
CA ARG A 18 -3.45 11.30 20.44
C ARG A 18 -3.51 10.59 19.10
N ARG A 19 -4.43 11.03 18.23
CA ARG A 19 -4.40 10.76 16.80
C ARG A 19 -3.10 11.34 16.28
N ARG A 20 -2.01 10.58 16.40
CA ARG A 20 -0.72 10.93 15.81
C ARG A 20 -0.95 10.82 14.31
N ALA A 21 -1.09 11.98 13.68
CA ALA A 21 -1.06 12.10 12.24
C ALA A 21 0.24 11.47 11.74
N TRP A 22 0.07 10.35 11.04
CA TRP A 22 1.08 9.60 10.33
C TRP A 22 2.08 10.53 9.65
N ARG A 23 3.35 10.49 10.08
CA ARG A 23 4.42 11.26 9.46
C ARG A 23 4.64 10.73 8.04
N ARG A 24 4.80 11.68 7.12
CA ARG A 24 4.98 11.49 5.68
C ARG A 24 6.15 10.54 5.38
N GLY A 25 5.91 9.43 4.69
CA GLY A 25 6.95 8.66 3.99
C GLY A 25 6.71 7.16 4.00
N ASP A 26 6.80 6.56 5.18
CA ASP A 26 6.97 5.12 5.32
C ASP A 26 5.74 4.41 5.91
N LEU A 27 5.60 3.14 5.54
CA LEU A 27 4.61 2.21 6.09
C LEU A 27 5.12 1.74 7.46
N GLU A 28 4.86 2.52 8.52
CA GLU A 28 5.23 2.11 9.88
C GLU A 28 4.16 1.18 10.48
N PRO A 29 4.56 0.05 11.10
CA PRO A 29 3.63 -0.80 11.80
C PRO A 29 2.95 -0.02 12.93
N GLN A 30 1.62 -0.08 13.00
CA GLN A 30 0.90 0.53 14.11
C GLN A 30 1.26 -0.23 15.41
N PRO A 31 1.55 0.46 16.53
CA PRO A 31 1.85 -0.21 17.80
C PRO A 31 0.69 -1.13 18.20
N PHE A 32 1.03 -2.34 18.64
CA PHE A 32 0.05 -3.33 19.07
C PHE A 32 -0.75 -2.78 20.27
N PRO A 33 -2.09 -2.89 20.26
CA PRO A 33 -2.92 -2.36 21.33
C PRO A 33 -2.72 -3.15 22.62
N ASP A 34 -2.82 -2.46 23.76
CA ASP A 34 -2.74 -3.09 25.07
C ASP A 34 -3.93 -4.03 25.28
N VAL A 35 -3.64 -5.25 25.75
CA VAL A 35 -4.66 -6.25 26.09
C VAL A 35 -4.82 -6.25 27.60
N PRO A 36 -5.91 -5.68 28.15
CA PRO A 36 -6.11 -5.64 29.59
C PRO A 36 -6.33 -7.05 30.14
N ALA A 37 -5.70 -7.40 31.26
CA ALA A 37 -5.88 -8.70 31.91
C ALA A 37 -7.36 -8.97 32.30
N ALA A 38 -8.12 -7.89 32.55
CA ALA A 38 -9.55 -7.95 32.82
C ALA A 38 -10.36 -8.56 31.64
N ALA A 39 -9.84 -8.54 30.40
CA ALA A 39 -10.51 -9.15 29.25
C ALA A 39 -10.72 -10.67 29.39
N ALA A 40 -9.96 -11.35 30.26
CA ALA A 40 -10.14 -12.78 30.53
C ALA A 40 -11.31 -13.09 31.48
N ALA A 41 -11.74 -12.10 32.28
CA ALA A 41 -12.72 -12.31 33.36
C ALA A 41 -13.99 -11.46 33.18
N ASP A 42 -13.87 -10.29 32.57
CA ASP A 42 -14.98 -9.37 32.32
C ASP A 42 -15.48 -9.49 30.87
N PRO A 43 -16.72 -9.93 30.67
CA PRO A 43 -17.37 -10.05 29.36
C PRO A 43 -17.43 -8.77 28.52
N ALA A 44 -17.61 -7.62 29.16
CA ALA A 44 -17.68 -6.34 28.47
C ALA A 44 -16.28 -5.95 27.96
N VAL A 45 -15.28 -6.08 28.83
CA VAL A 45 -13.88 -5.81 28.49
C VAL A 45 -13.35 -6.78 27.43
N GLN A 46 -13.78 -8.05 27.46
CA GLN A 46 -13.42 -9.04 26.43
C GLN A 46 -13.88 -8.60 25.03
N ARG A 47 -15.16 -8.20 24.91
CA ARG A 47 -15.75 -7.73 23.65
C ARG A 47 -15.08 -6.45 23.16
N GLU A 48 -14.86 -5.50 24.07
CA GLU A 48 -14.19 -4.23 23.74
C GLU A 48 -12.76 -4.47 23.26
N THR A 49 -12.02 -5.35 23.92
CA THR A 49 -10.65 -5.71 23.54
C THR A 49 -10.60 -6.34 22.15
N LEU A 50 -11.51 -7.28 21.85
CA LEU A 50 -11.61 -7.91 20.53
C LEU A 50 -12.00 -6.91 19.44
N ALA A 51 -12.94 -6.00 19.73
CA ALA A 51 -13.30 -4.92 18.81
C ALA A 51 -12.13 -3.94 18.59
N GLY A 52 -11.35 -3.64 19.63
CA GLY A 52 -10.15 -2.82 19.55
C GLY A 52 -9.06 -3.47 18.71
N LEU A 53 -8.80 -4.76 18.89
CA LEU A 53 -7.86 -5.53 18.07
C LEU A 53 -8.28 -5.58 16.59
N ARG A 54 -9.57 -5.78 16.32
CA ARG A 54 -10.10 -5.68 14.97
C ARG A 54 -9.88 -4.29 14.38
N ALA A 55 -10.24 -3.23 15.11
CA ALA A 55 -10.09 -1.86 14.64
C ALA A 55 -8.63 -1.50 14.35
N TRP A 56 -7.69 -2.00 15.15
CA TRP A 56 -6.26 -1.88 14.90
C TRP A 56 -5.85 -2.58 13.59
N ALA A 57 -6.25 -3.83 13.37
CA ALA A 57 -5.90 -4.56 12.15
C ALA A 57 -6.53 -3.95 10.88
N GLU A 58 -7.76 -3.42 10.99
CA GLU A 58 -8.42 -2.69 9.91
C GLU A 58 -7.69 -1.38 9.58
N GLN A 59 -7.27 -0.62 10.60
CA GLN A 59 -6.51 0.62 10.43
C GLN A 59 -5.15 0.38 9.78
N ASP A 60 -4.43 -0.66 10.21
CA ASP A 60 -3.14 -1.04 9.62
C ASP A 60 -3.30 -1.40 8.13
N THR A 61 -4.35 -2.17 7.79
CA THR A 61 -4.66 -2.54 6.40
C THR A 61 -5.08 -1.35 5.56
N GLU A 62 -5.93 -0.46 6.09
CA GLU A 62 -6.33 0.78 5.41
C GLU A 62 -5.14 1.71 5.19
N ALA A 63 -4.25 1.82 6.17
CA ALA A 63 -3.01 2.60 6.05
C ALA A 63 -2.10 2.02 4.95
N ALA A 64 -1.97 0.69 4.86
CA ALA A 64 -1.23 0.02 3.79
C ALA A 64 -1.86 0.31 2.42
N ILE A 65 -3.18 0.15 2.28
CA ILE A 65 -3.92 0.49 1.05
C ILE A 65 -3.65 1.94 0.65
N ASP A 66 -3.78 2.87 1.58
CA ASP A 66 -3.56 4.29 1.33
C ASP A 66 -2.10 4.60 1.00
N TRP A 67 -1.13 3.87 1.55
CA TRP A 67 0.28 4.00 1.21
C TRP A 67 0.52 3.55 -0.24
N TYR A 68 0.05 2.36 -0.63
CA TYR A 68 0.10 1.86 -2.01
C TYR A 68 -0.65 2.76 -3.00
N LEU A 69 -1.56 3.62 -2.53
CA LEU A 69 -2.30 4.57 -3.38
C LEU A 69 -1.73 6.00 -3.39
N ARG A 70 -1.08 6.46 -2.31
CA ARG A 70 -0.59 7.85 -2.14
C ARG A 70 0.59 8.21 -3.04
N ASP A 71 1.50 7.27 -3.29
CA ASP A 71 2.70 7.48 -4.12
C ASP A 71 2.37 7.77 -5.62
N LYS A 72 1.10 7.60 -6.01
CA LYS A 72 0.67 7.51 -7.41
C LYS A 72 0.39 8.83 -8.14
N ARG A 73 0.29 10.00 -7.48
CA ARG A 73 -0.08 11.25 -8.22
C ARG A 73 1.10 11.91 -8.92
N LEU A 74 2.26 11.96 -8.28
CA LEU A 74 3.45 12.62 -8.85
C LEU A 74 4.11 11.77 -9.94
N LYS A 75 4.19 10.45 -9.75
CA LYS A 75 4.69 9.50 -10.77
C LYS A 75 3.79 9.44 -12.02
N ARG A 76 2.46 9.52 -11.84
CA ARG A 76 1.46 9.51 -12.92
C ARG A 76 1.46 10.78 -13.77
N VAL A 77 1.70 11.94 -13.17
CA VAL A 77 1.85 13.21 -13.91
C VAL A 77 3.19 13.22 -14.67
N GLY A 78 4.26 12.70 -14.06
CA GLY A 78 5.55 12.52 -14.72
C GLY A 78 5.47 11.68 -16.00
N SER A 79 4.93 10.45 -15.91
CA SER A 79 4.81 9.55 -17.08
C SER A 79 3.93 10.14 -18.19
N ARG A 80 2.78 10.73 -17.83
CA ARG A 80 1.85 11.30 -18.82
C ARG A 80 2.38 12.56 -19.49
N LEU A 81 3.12 13.40 -18.75
CA LEU A 81 3.82 14.54 -19.35
C LEU A 81 4.92 14.06 -20.30
N LEU A 82 5.68 13.03 -19.93
CA LEU A 82 6.70 12.45 -20.81
C LEU A 82 6.08 11.86 -22.08
N GLN A 83 4.95 11.15 -21.97
CA GLN A 83 4.27 10.55 -23.11
C GLN A 83 3.64 11.62 -24.03
N GLY A 84 3.07 12.69 -23.45
CA GLY A 84 2.61 13.85 -24.19
C GLY A 84 3.75 14.57 -24.92
N LEU A 85 4.91 14.73 -24.27
CA LEU A 85 6.12 15.27 -24.88
C LEU A 85 6.64 14.38 -26.01
N ALA A 86 6.65 13.05 -25.82
CA ALA A 86 7.06 12.09 -26.84
C ALA A 86 6.25 12.23 -28.12
N ILE A 87 4.91 12.29 -27.99
CA ILE A 87 3.99 12.43 -29.13
C ILE A 87 4.18 13.79 -29.79
N THR A 88 4.30 14.86 -28.98
CA THR A 88 4.52 16.22 -29.50
C THR A 88 5.82 16.32 -30.29
N PHE A 89 6.92 15.74 -29.79
CA PHE A 89 8.19 15.69 -30.50
C PHE A 89 8.16 14.77 -31.72
N ALA A 90 7.43 13.65 -31.68
CA ALA A 90 7.25 12.79 -32.85
C ALA A 90 6.50 13.50 -33.99
N VAL A 91 5.44 14.24 -33.64
CA VAL A 91 4.64 15.01 -34.59
C VAL A 91 5.44 16.20 -35.13
N ALA A 92 6.14 16.93 -34.26
CA ALA A 92 7.03 18.00 -34.69
C ALA A 92 8.18 17.47 -35.57
N GLY A 93 8.75 16.32 -35.24
CA GLY A 93 9.85 15.69 -35.98
C GLY A 93 9.49 15.17 -37.35
N THR A 94 8.21 14.85 -37.57
CA THR A 94 7.70 14.51 -38.92
C THR A 94 7.22 15.76 -39.68
N ALA A 95 6.61 16.73 -39.00
CA ALA A 95 6.08 17.95 -39.63
C ALA A 95 7.18 18.93 -40.10
N VAL A 96 8.27 19.09 -39.34
CA VAL A 96 9.39 20.00 -39.69
C VAL A 96 10.06 19.63 -41.02
N PRO A 97 10.50 18.37 -41.26
CA PRO A 97 11.12 18.00 -42.54
C PRO A 97 10.15 18.07 -43.73
N LEU A 98 8.85 17.82 -43.51
CA LEU A 98 7.81 17.99 -44.55
C LEU A 98 7.60 19.46 -44.93
N GLY A 99 7.60 20.37 -43.94
CA GLY A 99 7.53 21.80 -44.18
C GLY A 99 8.78 22.35 -44.87
N THR A 100 9.97 21.89 -44.49
CA THR A 100 11.23 22.33 -45.11
C THR A 100 11.38 21.83 -46.54
N ALA A 101 10.90 20.61 -46.84
CA ALA A 101 10.87 20.07 -48.20
C ALA A 101 9.84 20.78 -49.10
N ALA A 102 8.72 21.25 -48.55
CA ALA A 102 7.71 21.99 -49.30
C ALA A 102 8.07 23.45 -49.60
N TYR A 103 8.88 24.09 -48.73
CA TYR A 103 9.24 25.51 -48.83
C TYR A 103 10.74 25.79 -49.11
N GLY A 104 11.56 24.75 -49.33
CA GLY A 104 12.96 24.88 -49.78
C GLY A 104 13.97 25.35 -48.71
N GLY A 105 13.71 25.10 -47.43
CA GLY A 105 14.55 25.57 -46.31
C GLY A 105 15.52 24.53 -45.74
N SER A 106 16.63 24.97 -45.15
CA SER A 106 17.73 24.13 -44.61
C SER A 106 17.46 23.51 -43.22
N GLY A 107 16.23 23.05 -42.95
CA GLY A 107 15.81 22.53 -41.63
C GLY A 107 15.76 21.00 -41.50
N GLN A 108 16.09 20.26 -42.55
CA GLN A 108 15.94 18.79 -42.64
C GLN A 108 16.58 18.01 -41.47
N GLY A 109 17.71 18.51 -40.92
CA GLY A 109 18.44 17.87 -39.82
C GLY A 109 17.69 17.85 -38.49
N TRP A 110 16.83 18.84 -38.23
CA TRP A 110 16.08 18.94 -36.97
C TRP A 110 14.96 17.90 -36.86
N GLY A 111 14.42 17.41 -37.99
CA GLY A 111 13.41 16.34 -38.00
C GLY A 111 13.93 15.03 -37.41
N TYR A 112 15.16 14.64 -37.73
CA TYR A 112 15.81 13.46 -37.16
C TYR A 112 16.13 13.62 -35.67
N VAL A 113 16.51 14.82 -35.22
CA VAL A 113 16.73 15.13 -33.80
C VAL A 113 15.43 14.97 -33.02
N LEU A 114 14.31 15.49 -33.54
CA LEU A 114 13.00 15.37 -32.93
C LEU A 114 12.47 13.93 -32.90
N LEU A 115 12.73 13.14 -33.95
CA LEU A 115 12.43 11.69 -33.96
C LEU A 115 13.29 10.91 -32.94
N ALA A 116 14.57 11.24 -32.80
CA ALA A 116 15.44 10.65 -31.78
C ALA A 116 14.98 10.99 -30.36
N VAL A 117 14.52 12.22 -30.12
CA VAL A 117 13.91 12.63 -28.85
C VAL A 117 12.60 11.86 -28.59
N ALA A 118 11.75 11.66 -29.60
CA ALA A 118 10.52 10.88 -29.47
C ALA A 118 10.80 9.40 -29.16
N ALA A 119 11.75 8.79 -29.86
CA ALA A 119 12.19 7.42 -29.60
C ALA A 119 12.81 7.29 -28.19
N GLY A 120 13.62 8.28 -27.79
CA GLY A 120 14.16 8.40 -26.44
C GLY A 120 13.07 8.48 -25.37
N CYS A 121 12.02 9.28 -25.57
CA CYS A 121 10.90 9.40 -24.63
C CYS A 121 10.06 8.11 -24.54
N LYS A 122 9.84 7.40 -25.67
CA LYS A 122 9.15 6.10 -25.69
C LYS A 122 9.98 5.00 -25.02
N GLY A 123 11.29 5.01 -25.26
CA GLY A 123 12.24 4.15 -24.55
C GLY A 123 12.22 4.45 -23.05
N PHE A 124 12.19 5.71 -22.65
CA PHE A 124 12.13 6.13 -21.25
C PHE A 124 10.84 5.63 -20.55
N ASP A 125 9.66 5.74 -21.17
CA ASP A 125 8.41 5.21 -20.58
C ASP A 125 8.42 3.68 -20.45
N HIS A 126 9.10 2.98 -21.37
CA HIS A 126 9.27 1.52 -21.34
C HIS A 126 10.32 1.05 -20.32
N PHE A 127 11.47 1.72 -20.25
CA PHE A 127 12.59 1.35 -19.38
C PHE A 127 12.40 1.77 -17.93
N PHE A 128 11.66 2.84 -17.64
CA PHE A 128 11.48 3.30 -16.26
C PHE A 128 10.42 2.52 -15.48
N GLY A 129 9.70 1.57 -16.09
CA GLY A 129 8.81 0.64 -15.35
C GLY A 129 7.68 1.30 -14.57
N VAL A 130 7.44 2.59 -14.80
CA VAL A 130 6.52 3.44 -14.00
C VAL A 130 5.07 2.96 -14.13
N SER A 131 4.72 2.39 -15.28
CA SER A 131 3.42 1.79 -15.58
C SER A 131 3.26 0.39 -14.96
N ALA A 132 4.34 -0.41 -14.91
CA ALA A 132 4.33 -1.75 -14.31
C ALA A 132 4.26 -1.69 -12.77
N GLY A 133 5.06 -0.81 -12.15
CA GLY A 133 5.00 -0.58 -10.70
C GLY A 133 3.62 -0.09 -10.25
N TRP A 134 3.03 0.86 -10.99
CA TRP A 134 1.69 1.36 -10.69
C TRP A 134 0.60 0.28 -10.76
N MET A 135 0.63 -0.59 -11.77
CA MET A 135 -0.33 -1.70 -11.86
C MET A 135 -0.12 -2.71 -10.74
N ARG A 136 1.13 -3.04 -10.40
CA ARG A 136 1.45 -3.93 -9.26
C ARG A 136 0.91 -3.37 -7.96
N ASP A 137 1.14 -2.09 -7.67
CA ASP A 137 0.63 -1.43 -6.47
C ASP A 137 -0.90 -1.36 -6.44
N ILE A 138 -1.55 -1.21 -7.61
CA ILE A 138 -3.02 -1.23 -7.70
C ILE A 138 -3.56 -2.63 -7.40
N VAL A 139 -2.92 -3.67 -7.93
CA VAL A 139 -3.30 -5.06 -7.70
C VAL A 139 -3.21 -5.36 -6.21
N VAL A 140 -2.10 -5.01 -5.55
CA VAL A 140 -1.93 -5.18 -4.09
C VAL A 140 -3.01 -4.43 -3.32
N ALA A 141 -3.24 -3.15 -3.65
CA ALA A 141 -4.28 -2.36 -2.98
C ALA A 141 -5.69 -2.95 -3.15
N HIS A 142 -6.04 -3.48 -4.33
CA HIS A 142 -7.32 -4.15 -4.55
C HIS A 142 -7.42 -5.48 -3.81
N ALA A 143 -6.35 -6.25 -3.75
CA ALA A 143 -6.32 -7.51 -3.02
C ALA A 143 -6.50 -7.26 -1.52
N LEU A 144 -5.78 -6.29 -0.94
CA LEU A 144 -5.98 -5.87 0.46
C LEU A 144 -7.40 -5.37 0.74
N ARG A 145 -7.99 -4.58 -0.17
CA ARG A 145 -9.40 -4.14 -0.04
C ARG A 145 -10.39 -5.30 -0.06
N THR A 146 -10.15 -6.27 -0.94
CA THR A 146 -10.99 -7.46 -1.04
C THR A 146 -10.93 -8.26 0.25
N GLU A 147 -9.72 -8.46 0.78
CA GLU A 147 -9.48 -9.18 2.03
C GLU A 147 -10.11 -8.47 3.23
N LEU A 148 -9.92 -7.15 3.34
CA LEU A 148 -10.54 -6.32 4.38
C LEU A 148 -12.06 -6.43 4.38
N ASN A 149 -12.67 -6.37 3.19
CA ASN A 149 -14.13 -6.49 3.05
C ASN A 149 -14.62 -7.91 3.39
N ALA A 150 -13.86 -8.94 3.04
CA ALA A 150 -14.18 -10.33 3.41
C ALA A 150 -14.17 -10.50 4.93
N VAL A 151 -13.12 -10.04 5.62
CA VAL A 151 -13.02 -10.08 7.09
C VAL A 151 -14.18 -9.32 7.76
N ARG A 152 -14.51 -8.12 7.27
CA ARG A 152 -15.63 -7.32 7.78
C ARG A 152 -16.97 -8.06 7.64
N LEU A 153 -17.19 -8.72 6.51
CA LEU A 153 -18.42 -9.47 6.25
C LEU A 153 -18.49 -10.74 7.10
N GLU A 154 -17.39 -11.47 7.22
CA GLU A 154 -17.30 -12.65 8.09
C GLU A 154 -17.55 -12.29 9.55
N TRP A 155 -16.93 -11.20 10.03
CA TRP A 155 -17.18 -10.69 11.38
C TRP A 155 -18.66 -10.32 11.59
N ALA A 156 -19.26 -9.59 10.64
CA ALA A 156 -20.68 -9.25 10.71
C ALA A 156 -21.56 -10.50 10.72
N THR A 157 -21.20 -11.52 9.95
CA THR A 157 -21.91 -12.81 9.91
C THR A 157 -21.80 -13.53 11.26
N ASP A 158 -20.64 -13.52 11.90
CA ASP A 158 -20.44 -14.11 13.23
C ASP A 158 -21.27 -13.41 14.30
N VAL A 159 -21.30 -12.06 14.29
CA VAL A 159 -22.16 -11.28 15.19
C VAL A 159 -23.64 -11.62 14.97
N LEU A 160 -24.07 -11.74 13.72
CA LEU A 160 -25.45 -12.09 13.39
C LEU A 160 -25.80 -13.55 13.77
N ARG A 161 -24.87 -14.51 13.61
CA ARG A 161 -25.07 -15.91 14.02
C ARG A 161 -25.19 -16.08 15.53
N ALA A 162 -24.40 -15.32 16.28
CA ALA A 162 -24.45 -15.36 17.74
C ALA A 162 -25.84 -14.92 18.26
N GLY A 163 -26.54 -14.08 17.48
CA GLY A 163 -27.94 -13.73 17.68
C GLY A 163 -28.19 -12.94 18.97
N PRO A 164 -29.46 -12.67 19.32
CA PRO A 164 -29.81 -11.93 20.54
C PRO A 164 -29.35 -12.61 21.85
N GLY A 165 -29.03 -13.92 21.81
CA GLY A 165 -28.53 -14.68 22.95
C GLY A 165 -27.03 -14.50 23.24
N ALA A 166 -26.27 -13.88 22.32
CA ALA A 166 -24.88 -13.49 22.56
C ALA A 166 -24.75 -12.30 23.51
N ASP A 167 -25.85 -11.54 23.65
CA ASP A 167 -26.03 -10.39 24.53
C ASP A 167 -26.64 -10.79 25.88
N VAL A 168 -26.56 -12.06 26.30
CA VAL A 168 -26.83 -12.43 27.69
C VAL A 168 -25.86 -11.62 28.56
N PRO A 169 -26.36 -10.65 29.36
CA PRO A 169 -25.50 -9.74 30.10
C PRO A 169 -24.60 -10.54 31.04
N GLY A 170 -23.28 -10.32 30.96
CA GLY A 170 -22.33 -10.94 31.87
C GLY A 170 -21.81 -12.32 31.47
N ARG A 171 -22.01 -12.77 30.22
CA ARG A 171 -21.39 -14.01 29.71
C ARG A 171 -20.18 -13.74 28.83
N LEU A 172 -19.05 -14.37 29.17
CA LEU A 172 -17.86 -14.44 28.30
C LEU A 172 -18.23 -15.13 26.98
N LEU A 173 -17.54 -14.75 25.89
CA LEU A 173 -17.64 -15.48 24.63
C LEU A 173 -17.14 -16.91 24.81
N GLU A 174 -17.69 -17.83 24.03
CA GLU A 174 -17.17 -19.18 23.98
C GLU A 174 -15.72 -19.17 23.48
N PRO A 175 -14.84 -20.04 23.99
CA PRO A 175 -13.45 -20.12 23.52
C PRO A 175 -13.35 -20.25 21.99
N ALA A 176 -14.23 -21.04 21.39
CA ALA A 176 -14.29 -21.22 19.94
C ALA A 176 -14.70 -19.95 19.17
N GLU A 177 -15.50 -19.05 19.76
CA GLU A 177 -15.85 -17.76 19.16
C GLU A 177 -14.67 -16.80 19.19
N VAL A 178 -13.98 -16.75 20.34
CA VAL A 178 -12.77 -15.93 20.51
C VAL A 178 -11.69 -16.38 19.53
N GLU A 179 -11.45 -17.69 19.40
CA GLU A 179 -10.49 -18.25 18.45
C GLU A 179 -10.82 -17.89 17.00
N ARG A 180 -12.10 -17.98 16.60
CA ARG A 180 -12.53 -17.56 15.25
C ARG A 180 -12.27 -16.08 15.01
N GLN A 181 -12.62 -15.22 15.96
CA GLN A 181 -12.42 -13.78 15.84
C GLN A 181 -10.94 -13.40 15.78
N LEU A 182 -10.11 -14.03 16.60
CA LEU A 182 -8.65 -13.85 16.55
C LEU A 182 -8.05 -14.37 15.25
N ALA A 183 -8.58 -15.46 14.68
CA ALA A 183 -8.15 -15.96 13.38
C ALA A 183 -8.43 -14.96 12.26
N LEU A 184 -9.57 -14.25 12.29
CA LEU A 184 -9.88 -13.17 11.33
C LEU A 184 -8.86 -12.02 11.43
N ILE A 185 -8.55 -11.60 12.66
CA ILE A 185 -7.57 -10.54 12.92
C ILE A 185 -6.16 -10.95 12.46
N HIS A 186 -5.77 -12.19 12.74
CA HIS A 186 -4.49 -12.75 12.34
C HIS A 186 -4.37 -12.85 10.81
N ARG A 187 -5.43 -13.30 10.13
CA ARG A 187 -5.48 -13.38 8.67
C ARG A 187 -5.29 -12.01 8.02
N LEU A 188 -5.98 -10.99 8.52
CA LEU A 188 -5.87 -9.64 8.00
C LEU A 188 -4.45 -9.08 8.19
N SER A 189 -3.90 -9.22 9.40
CA SER A 189 -2.53 -8.79 9.74
C SER A 189 -1.47 -9.54 8.91
N GLY A 190 -1.69 -10.84 8.68
CA GLY A 190 -0.83 -11.68 7.86
C GLY A 190 -0.87 -11.32 6.39
N ALA A 191 -2.02 -10.91 5.86
CA ALA A 191 -2.16 -10.48 4.46
C ALA A 191 -1.27 -9.26 4.17
N VAL A 192 -1.31 -8.22 5.02
CA VAL A 192 -0.47 -7.03 4.88
C VAL A 192 1.00 -7.41 4.86
N ARG A 193 1.44 -8.23 5.82
CA ARG A 193 2.83 -8.69 5.94
C ARG A 193 3.26 -9.53 4.73
N GLY A 194 2.40 -10.42 4.26
CA GLY A 194 2.67 -11.27 3.09
C GLY A 194 2.94 -10.47 1.81
N TYR A 195 2.21 -9.37 1.58
CA TYR A 195 2.50 -8.50 0.43
C TYR A 195 3.83 -7.76 0.55
N VAL A 196 4.18 -7.27 1.75
CA VAL A 196 5.47 -6.59 1.99
C VAL A 196 6.65 -7.55 1.85
N ASP A 197 6.54 -8.76 2.43
CA ASP A 197 7.58 -9.78 2.35
C ASP A 197 7.74 -10.30 0.92
N GLY A 198 6.63 -10.47 0.19
CA GLY A 198 6.65 -10.85 -1.23
C GLY A 198 7.34 -9.80 -2.10
N GLU A 199 7.04 -8.51 -1.89
CA GLU A 199 7.72 -7.43 -2.59
C GLU A 199 9.23 -7.40 -2.29
N THR A 200 9.61 -7.65 -1.04
CA THR A 200 11.02 -7.74 -0.64
C THR A 200 11.72 -8.90 -1.33
N ALA A 201 11.06 -10.06 -1.44
CA ALA A 201 11.60 -11.24 -2.13
C ALA A 201 11.74 -10.99 -3.65
N ASP A 202 10.74 -10.37 -4.27
CA ASP A 202 10.79 -9.98 -5.69
C ASP A 202 11.98 -9.03 -5.96
N TRP A 203 12.17 -8.03 -5.10
CA TRP A 203 13.31 -7.11 -5.20
C TRP A 203 14.66 -7.81 -5.04
N GLN A 204 14.79 -8.74 -4.09
CA GLN A 204 16.01 -9.52 -3.91
C GLN A 204 16.31 -10.41 -5.14
N ALA A 205 15.29 -11.01 -5.74
CA ALA A 205 15.43 -11.82 -6.94
C ALA A 205 15.84 -10.98 -8.15
N GLU A 206 15.19 -9.84 -8.38
CA GLU A 206 15.53 -8.91 -9.46
C GLU A 206 16.97 -8.38 -9.30
N PHE A 207 17.35 -8.00 -8.08
CA PHE A 207 18.69 -7.52 -7.77
C PHE A 207 19.77 -8.60 -8.02
N SER A 208 19.51 -9.83 -7.56
CA SER A 208 20.41 -10.96 -7.78
C SER A 208 20.59 -11.26 -9.26
N SER A 209 19.49 -11.26 -10.03
CA SER A 209 19.52 -11.50 -11.48
C SER A 209 20.31 -10.42 -12.24
N SER A 210 20.13 -9.15 -11.85
CA SER A 210 20.83 -8.00 -12.44
C SER A 210 22.33 -8.07 -12.15
N THR A 211 22.71 -8.45 -10.94
CA THR A 211 24.11 -8.61 -10.53
C THR A 211 24.81 -9.74 -11.30
N LEU A 212 24.11 -10.85 -11.54
CA LEU A 212 24.62 -11.98 -12.34
C LEU A 212 24.81 -11.60 -13.82
N GLN A 213 23.90 -10.82 -14.41
CA GLN A 213 24.03 -10.35 -15.80
C GLN A 213 25.26 -9.43 -15.97
N LEU A 214 25.52 -8.56 -14.99
CA LEU A 214 26.70 -7.68 -15.02
C LEU A 214 28.01 -8.47 -14.95
N HIS A 215 28.09 -9.52 -14.11
CA HIS A 215 29.28 -10.38 -14.02
C HIS A 215 29.44 -11.28 -15.25
N GLY A 216 28.34 -11.77 -15.85
CA GLY A 216 28.37 -12.57 -17.07
C GLY A 216 28.75 -11.78 -18.33
N GLY A 217 28.37 -10.50 -18.40
CA GLY A 217 28.70 -9.60 -19.51
C GLY A 217 30.17 -9.12 -19.54
N GLN A 218 30.87 -9.15 -18.40
CA GLN A 218 32.31 -8.81 -18.35
C GLN A 218 33.24 -9.94 -18.81
N GLY A 219 32.72 -11.14 -19.12
CA GLY A 219 33.51 -12.30 -19.52
C GLY A 219 33.85 -12.42 -21.02
N THR A 220 33.37 -11.50 -21.87
CA THR A 220 33.61 -11.53 -23.33
C THR A 220 34.36 -10.28 -23.79
N LEU A 221 35.63 -10.15 -23.38
CA LEU A 221 36.55 -9.27 -24.09
C LEU A 221 37.05 -10.03 -25.33
N PRO A 222 36.79 -9.56 -26.57
CA PRO A 222 37.35 -10.18 -27.76
C PRO A 222 38.87 -10.09 -27.68
N GLY A 223 39.52 -11.26 -27.77
CA GLY A 223 40.97 -11.36 -27.80
C GLY A 223 41.54 -10.43 -28.86
N VAL A 224 42.35 -9.47 -28.42
CA VAL A 224 43.20 -8.67 -29.30
C VAL A 224 44.37 -9.56 -29.70
N ASP A 225 44.19 -10.33 -30.78
CA ASP A 225 45.31 -10.97 -31.44
C ASP A 225 46.04 -9.91 -32.28
N ARG A 226 47.31 -9.69 -31.91
CA ARG A 226 48.29 -8.83 -32.62
C ARG A 226 49.03 -9.61 -33.68
#